data_AF-A0AAU4VAJ5-F1
#
_entry.id   AF-A0AAU4VAJ5-F1
#
_cell.length_a   1.000
_cell.length_b   1.000
_cell.length_c   1.000
_cell.angle_alpha   90.00
_cell.angle_beta   90.00
_cell.angle_gamma   90.00
#
_symmetry.space_group_name_H-M   'P 1'
#
loop_
_entity.id
_entity.type
_entity.pdbx_description
1 polymer ?
#
loop_
_entity_poly.entity_id
_entity_poly.type
_entity_poly.pdbx_seq_one_letter_code
_entity_poly.pdbx_strand_id
1 'polypeptide(L)'
;MSAHGHVDLGHTVAGWTGTTLALLGFAGAGGAVCAAWTPGIWIGLGVVVVAGIVTWLLHLAGWGKPSGPRPEADWDWRTRDTGARAGHADCLGCRVSGPRRALAAASRPRSAASLPAADGGA
;
A
#
# COMPACT_ATOMS: atom_id res chain seq x y z
N MET A 1 -8.00 -11.41 -24.42
CA MET A 1 -7.61 -9.99 -24.52
C MET A 1 -8.16 -9.32 -23.28
N SER A 2 -7.32 -8.89 -22.33
CA SER A 2 -7.82 -8.18 -21.16
C SER A 2 -8.47 -6.87 -21.63
N ALA A 3 -9.70 -6.62 -21.22
CA ALA A 3 -10.46 -5.42 -21.58
C ALA A 3 -9.86 -4.12 -20.97
N HIS A 4 -8.88 -4.26 -20.08
CA HIS A 4 -8.09 -3.19 -19.52
C HIS A 4 -6.69 -3.25 -20.13
N GLY A 5 -6.13 -2.09 -20.50
CA GLY A 5 -4.76 -1.97 -20.98
C GLY A 5 -3.75 -2.55 -19.99
N HIS A 6 -2.48 -2.65 -20.40
CA HIS A 6 -1.41 -3.11 -19.52
C HIS A 6 -1.17 -2.07 -18.43
N VAL A 7 -1.84 -2.22 -17.29
CA VAL A 7 -1.83 -1.28 -16.17
C VAL A 7 -1.61 -2.00 -14.85
N ASP A 8 -0.94 -1.33 -13.92
CA ASP A 8 -0.66 -1.87 -12.60
C ASP A 8 -1.92 -1.94 -11.73
N LEU A 9 -2.50 -3.12 -11.62
CA LEU A 9 -3.69 -3.41 -10.81
C LEU A 9 -3.44 -3.39 -9.29
N GLY A 10 -2.21 -3.16 -8.84
CA GLY A 10 -1.89 -3.06 -7.41
C GLY A 10 -1.92 -4.41 -6.68
N HIS A 11 -1.68 -5.51 -7.41
CA HIS A 11 -1.43 -6.82 -6.81
C HIS A 11 -0.17 -6.77 -5.94
N THR A 12 -0.36 -6.60 -4.64
CA THR A 12 0.71 -6.48 -3.65
C THR A 12 0.43 -7.42 -2.49
N VAL A 13 1.48 -7.87 -1.80
CA VAL A 13 1.33 -8.70 -0.59
C VAL A 13 0.40 -8.01 0.42
N ALA A 14 0.63 -6.73 0.70
CA ALA A 14 -0.20 -5.96 1.62
C ALA A 14 -1.68 -5.95 1.18
N GLY A 15 -1.96 -5.70 -0.11
CA GLY A 15 -3.32 -5.66 -0.64
C GLY A 15 -4.03 -7.02 -0.53
N TRP A 16 -3.36 -8.10 -0.92
CA TRP A 16 -3.94 -9.45 -0.86
C TRP A 16 -4.17 -9.91 0.58
N THR A 17 -3.19 -9.75 1.47
CA THR A 17 -3.33 -10.10 2.89
C THR A 17 -4.45 -9.31 3.55
N GLY A 18 -4.50 -8.01 3.31
CA GLY A 18 -5.58 -7.14 3.80
C GLY A 18 -6.96 -7.58 3.33
N THR A 19 -7.10 -7.83 2.03
CA THR A 19 -8.36 -8.26 1.43
C THR A 19 -8.83 -9.59 2.00
N THR A 20 -7.94 -10.59 2.12
CA THR A 20 -8.28 -11.88 2.72
C THR A 20 -8.76 -11.73 4.16
N LEU A 21 -8.05 -10.95 4.99
CA LEU A 21 -8.44 -10.73 6.39
C LEU A 21 -9.77 -9.98 6.50
N ALA A 22 -9.98 -8.95 5.67
CA ALA A 22 -11.23 -8.20 5.65
C ALA A 22 -12.40 -9.09 5.24
N LEU A 23 -12.24 -9.92 4.21
CA LEU A 23 -13.26 -10.89 3.78
C LEU A 23 -13.60 -11.88 4.88
N LEU A 24 -12.60 -12.43 5.59
CA LEU A 24 -12.83 -13.33 6.72
C LEU A 24 -13.58 -12.62 7.86
N GLY A 25 -13.20 -11.39 8.18
CA GLY A 25 -13.87 -10.59 9.22
C GLY A 25 -15.33 -10.28 8.88
N PHE A 26 -15.60 -9.82 7.66
CA PHE A 26 -16.97 -9.54 7.20
C PHE A 26 -17.82 -10.80 7.06
N ALA A 27 -17.26 -11.89 6.52
CA ALA A 27 -17.97 -13.17 6.42
C ALA A 27 -18.29 -13.72 7.81
N GLY A 28 -17.35 -13.63 8.75
CA GLY A 28 -17.56 -14.02 10.15
C GLY A 28 -18.64 -13.18 10.84
N ALA A 29 -18.60 -11.85 10.67
CA ALA A 29 -19.63 -10.97 11.20
C ALA A 29 -21.01 -11.25 10.58
N GLY A 30 -21.09 -11.44 9.27
CA GLY A 30 -22.33 -11.81 8.56
C GLY A 30 -22.89 -13.15 9.04
N GLY A 31 -22.03 -14.16 9.21
CA GLY A 31 -22.43 -15.45 9.79
C GLY A 31 -22.98 -15.31 11.21
N ALA A 32 -22.34 -14.47 12.04
CA ALA A 32 -22.81 -14.19 13.39
C ALA A 32 -24.15 -13.45 13.43
N VAL A 33 -24.41 -12.54 12.49
CA VAL A 33 -25.73 -11.90 12.30
C VAL A 33 -26.79 -12.96 11.99
N CYS A 34 -26.52 -13.85 11.03
CA CYS A 34 -27.45 -14.94 10.69
C CYS A 34 -27.71 -15.89 11.86
N ALA A 35 -26.73 -16.08 12.74
CA ALA A 35 -26.83 -16.90 13.94
C ALA A 35 -27.38 -16.16 15.18
N ALA A 36 -27.76 -14.88 15.05
CA ALA A 36 -28.16 -14.01 16.17
C ALA A 36 -27.14 -13.97 17.33
N TRP A 37 -25.84 -14.04 17.02
CA TRP A 37 -24.76 -14.13 18.00
C TRP A 37 -23.96 -12.81 18.07
N THR A 38 -24.35 -11.91 18.99
CA THR A 38 -23.75 -10.56 19.12
C THR A 38 -22.23 -10.55 19.33
N PRO A 39 -21.62 -11.40 20.19
CA PRO A 39 -20.17 -11.43 20.34
C PRO A 39 -19.43 -11.72 19.04
N GLY A 40 -19.96 -12.61 18.19
CA GLY A 40 -19.36 -12.95 16.90
C GLY A 40 -19.31 -11.77 15.92
N ILE A 41 -20.30 -10.89 15.97
CA ILE A 41 -20.33 -9.66 15.17
C ILE A 41 -19.12 -8.79 15.54
N TRP A 42 -18.91 -8.56 16.84
CA TRP A 42 -17.78 -7.75 17.32
C TRP A 42 -16.43 -8.39 17.04
N ILE A 43 -16.32 -9.72 17.15
CA ILE A 43 -15.10 -10.44 16.76
C ILE A 43 -14.80 -10.24 15.28
N GLY A 44 -15.80 -10.43 14.39
CA GLY A 44 -15.64 -10.24 12.96
C GLY A 44 -15.23 -8.80 12.60
N LEU A 45 -15.87 -7.80 13.22
CA LEU A 45 -15.48 -6.40 13.06
C LEU A 45 -14.07 -6.12 13.61
N GLY A 46 -13.68 -6.76 14.71
CA GLY A 46 -12.32 -6.70 15.23
C GLY A 46 -11.29 -7.22 14.22
N VAL A 47 -11.60 -8.32 13.52
CA VAL A 47 -10.73 -8.86 12.45
C VAL A 47 -10.61 -7.86 11.29
N VAL A 48 -11.67 -7.13 10.94
CA VAL A 48 -11.60 -6.07 9.90
C VAL A 48 -10.66 -4.94 10.32
N VAL A 49 -10.70 -4.51 11.58
CA VAL A 49 -9.75 -3.51 12.11
C VAL A 49 -8.32 -4.03 12.04
N VAL A 50 -8.09 -5.28 12.44
CA VAL A 50 -6.78 -5.94 12.32
C VAL A 50 -6.32 -6.00 10.86
N ALA A 51 -7.21 -6.28 9.91
CA ALA A 51 -6.89 -6.28 8.49
C ALA A 51 -6.32 -4.92 8.03
N GLY A 52 -6.95 -3.82 8.44
CA GLY A 52 -6.46 -2.46 8.16
C GLY A 52 -5.06 -2.21 8.75
N ILE A 53 -4.84 -2.60 10.00
CA ILE A 53 -3.55 -2.47 10.68
C ILE A 53 -2.47 -3.30 9.98
N VAL A 54 -2.73 -4.58 9.70
CA VAL A 54 -1.79 -5.48 9.02
C VAL A 54 -1.43 -4.95 7.64
N THR A 55 -2.42 -4.52 6.86
CA THR A 55 -2.21 -3.92 5.53
C THR A 55 -1.31 -2.69 5.63
N TRP A 56 -1.59 -1.82 6.61
CA TRP A 56 -0.80 -0.61 6.83
C TRP A 56 0.65 -0.92 7.23
N LEU A 57 0.87 -1.85 8.16
CA LEU A 57 2.21 -2.27 8.57
C LEU A 57 2.99 -2.92 7.42
N LEU A 58 2.34 -3.76 6.62
CA LEU A 58 2.94 -4.35 5.41
C LEU A 58 3.31 -3.26 4.39
N HIS A 59 2.43 -2.28 4.17
CA HIS A 59 2.72 -1.14 3.32
C HIS A 59 3.94 -0.35 3.82
N LEU A 60 4.00 -0.02 5.12
CA LEU A 60 5.16 0.65 5.72
C LEU A 60 6.45 -0.16 5.68
N ALA A 61 6.33 -1.48 5.54
CA ALA A 61 7.44 -2.40 5.33
C ALA A 61 7.86 -2.53 3.86
N GLY A 62 7.16 -1.90 2.90
CA GLY A 62 7.48 -1.94 1.47
C GLY A 62 6.77 -3.06 0.69
N TRP A 63 5.78 -3.71 1.31
CA TRP A 63 4.99 -4.78 0.68
C TRP A 63 3.67 -4.29 0.09
N GLY A 64 3.46 -2.98 0.07
CA GLY A 64 2.29 -2.33 -0.51
C GLY A 64 2.66 -1.43 -1.68
N LYS A 65 1.67 -0.96 -2.42
CA LYS A 65 1.87 -0.10 -3.58
C LYS A 65 2.22 1.34 -3.13
N PRO A 66 3.34 1.93 -3.61
CA PRO A 66 3.65 3.33 -3.37
C PRO A 66 2.67 4.25 -4.12
N SER A 67 2.60 5.53 -3.72
CA SER A 67 1.84 6.54 -4.45
C SER A 67 2.51 6.83 -5.80
N GLY A 68 1.72 6.89 -6.88
CA GLY A 68 2.19 7.21 -8.23
C GLY A 68 2.37 5.98 -9.14
N PRO A 69 2.77 6.20 -10.41
CA PRO A 69 3.06 5.12 -11.35
C PRO A 69 4.31 4.32 -10.93
N ARG A 70 4.25 3.00 -11.13
CA ARG A 70 5.35 2.07 -10.85
C ARG A 70 5.84 1.49 -12.18
N PRO A 71 7.17 1.39 -12.43
CA PRO A 71 7.70 0.70 -13.61
C PRO A 71 7.20 -0.74 -13.67
N GLU A 72 6.95 -1.27 -14.87
CA GLU A 72 6.46 -2.63 -15.08
C GLU A 72 7.35 -3.71 -14.43
N ALA A 73 8.67 -3.49 -14.42
CA ALA A 73 9.64 -4.38 -13.79
C ALA A 73 9.38 -4.57 -12.29
N ASP A 74 8.78 -3.57 -11.65
CA ASP A 74 8.49 -3.62 -10.23
C ASP A 74 7.11 -4.23 -9.94
N TRP A 75 6.30 -4.62 -10.96
CA TRP A 75 4.89 -4.99 -10.78
C TRP A 75 4.62 -6.27 -9.99
N ASP A 76 5.58 -7.19 -9.97
CA ASP A 76 5.46 -8.43 -9.21
C ASP A 76 5.13 -8.13 -7.74
N TRP A 77 4.10 -8.79 -7.24
CA TRP A 77 3.65 -8.67 -5.85
C TRP A 77 4.73 -9.07 -4.84
N ARG A 78 5.74 -9.86 -5.26
CA ARG A 78 6.91 -10.24 -4.45
C ARG A 78 8.02 -9.19 -4.45
N THR A 79 7.99 -8.22 -5.35
CA THR A 79 8.97 -7.14 -5.37
C THR A 79 8.68 -6.17 -4.24
N ARG A 80 9.67 -6.00 -3.37
CA ARG A 80 9.56 -5.13 -2.19
C ARG A 80 10.08 -3.74 -2.53
N ASP A 81 9.31 -2.71 -2.19
CA ASP A 81 9.77 -1.34 -2.26
C ASP A 81 10.83 -1.07 -1.18
N THR A 82 12.05 -0.78 -1.61
CA THR A 82 13.17 -0.45 -0.72
C THR A 82 13.08 0.98 -0.19
N GLY A 83 12.36 1.87 -0.89
CA GLY A 83 12.14 3.27 -0.51
C GLY A 83 11.17 3.45 0.66
N ALA A 84 10.30 2.47 0.92
CA ALA A 84 9.28 2.53 1.98
C ALA A 84 9.84 2.82 3.38
N ARG A 85 11.09 2.42 3.67
CA ARG A 85 11.76 2.71 4.95
C ARG A 85 11.99 4.20 5.16
N ALA A 86 12.30 4.94 4.10
CA ALA A 86 12.43 6.39 4.14
C ALA A 86 11.06 7.08 4.15
N GLY A 87 9.99 6.38 3.79
CA GLY A 87 8.66 6.94 3.60
C GLY A 87 8.53 7.66 2.25
N HIS A 88 7.29 7.88 1.82
CA HIS A 88 6.98 8.63 0.61
C HIS A 88 6.22 9.90 0.96
N ALA A 89 6.69 11.04 0.45
CA ALA A 89 6.12 12.34 0.74
C ALA A 89 4.63 12.40 0.39
N ASP A 90 4.22 11.75 -0.70
CA ASP A 90 2.84 11.79 -1.23
C ASP A 90 1.94 10.64 -0.73
N CYS A 91 2.46 9.72 0.07
CA CYS A 91 1.66 8.61 0.59
C CYS A 91 1.05 8.97 1.96
N LEU A 92 -0.28 9.02 2.04
CA LEU A 92 -1.00 9.23 3.31
C LEU A 92 -0.63 8.17 4.37
N GLY A 93 -0.52 6.90 3.96
CA GLY A 93 -0.15 5.79 4.84
C GLY A 93 1.25 5.97 5.44
N CYS A 94 2.20 6.49 4.67
CA CYS A 94 3.52 6.84 5.20
C CYS A 94 3.47 8.10 6.08
N ARG A 95 2.69 9.13 5.69
CA ARG A 95 2.58 10.39 6.45
C ARG A 95 1.99 10.21 7.85
N VAL A 96 0.98 9.35 8.00
CA VAL A 96 0.33 9.10 9.30
C VAL A 96 1.22 8.32 10.29
N SER A 97 2.33 7.74 9.84
CA SER A 97 3.25 6.95 10.68
C SER A 97 4.20 7.78 11.56
N GLY A 98 4.19 9.10 11.43
CA GLY A 98 4.80 10.04 12.38
C GLY A 98 6.11 10.72 11.93
N PRO A 99 6.57 11.73 12.71
CA PRO A 99 7.62 12.67 12.29
C PRO A 99 9.01 12.04 12.08
N ARG A 100 9.29 10.89 12.71
CA ARG A 100 10.60 10.20 12.57
C ARG A 100 10.84 9.66 11.15
N ARG A 101 9.77 9.25 10.45
CA ARG A 101 9.85 8.87 9.03
C ARG A 101 9.85 10.10 8.11
N ALA A 102 9.20 11.19 8.50
CA ALA A 102 9.27 12.46 7.76
C ALA A 102 10.69 13.04 7.70
N LEU A 103 11.47 12.93 8.78
CA LEU A 103 12.90 13.29 8.77
C LEU A 103 13.72 12.43 7.79
N ALA A 104 13.47 11.13 7.72
CA ALA A 104 14.15 10.24 6.78
C ALA A 104 13.81 10.56 5.32
N ALA A 105 12.56 10.91 5.02
CA ALA A 105 12.12 11.36 3.70
C ALA A 105 12.74 12.71 3.29
N ALA A 106 12.85 13.67 4.22
CA ALA A 106 13.42 15.00 3.98
C ALA A 106 14.94 14.98 3.79
N SER A 107 15.63 13.95 4.32
CA SER A 107 17.08 13.81 4.26
C SER A 107 17.61 13.38 2.89
N ARG A 108 16.75 13.06 1.92
CA ARG A 108 17.19 12.72 0.57
C ARG A 108 17.49 14.01 -0.19
N PRO A 109 18.75 14.31 -0.57
CA PRO A 109 19.02 15.44 -1.44
C PRO A 109 18.19 15.25 -2.71
N ARG A 110 17.41 16.26 -3.06
CA ARG A 110 16.72 16.35 -4.34
C ARG A 110 17.82 16.31 -5.40
N SER A 111 18.08 15.14 -5.98
CA SER A 111 18.92 15.05 -7.17
C SER A 111 18.27 15.97 -8.20
N ALA A 112 18.90 17.12 -8.43
CA ALA A 112 18.57 17.98 -9.53
C ALA A 112 18.79 17.15 -10.79
N ALA A 113 17.69 16.66 -11.38
CA ALA A 113 17.73 16.09 -12.69
C ALA A 113 18.25 17.20 -13.61
N SER A 114 19.49 17.05 -14.06
CA SER A 114 20.09 17.90 -15.08
C SER A 114 19.23 17.79 -16.34
N LEU A 115 18.53 18.87 -16.67
CA LEU A 115 17.89 19.03 -17.97
C LEU A 115 18.99 18.96 -19.03
N PRO A 116 18.88 18.10 -20.07
CA PRO A 116 19.83 18.12 -21.17
C PRO A 116 19.77 19.50 -21.83
N ALA A 117 20.94 20.13 -21.98
CA ALA A 117 21.10 21.36 -22.72
C ALA A 117 20.59 21.13 -24.15
N ALA A 118 19.64 21.96 -24.58
CA ALA A 118 19.22 21.99 -25.96
C ALA A 118 20.39 22.57 -26.79
N ASP A 119 21.08 21.72 -27.53
CA ASP A 119 22.02 22.15 -28.55
C ASP A 119 21.23 22.83 -29.67
N GLY A 120 21.33 24.16 -29.72
CA GLY A 120 20.93 24.95 -30.87
C GLY A 120 21.97 24.77 -31.98
N GLY A 121 21.57 24.09 -33.06
CA GLY A 121 22.33 24.00 -34.31
C GLY A 121 21.56 24.69 -35.43
N ALA A 122 22.24 25.66 -36.06
CA ALA A 122 21.78 26.53 -37.14
C ALA A 122 21.50 25.82 -38.46
#